data_AF-A0A9D2QZ91-F1
#
_entry.id   AF-A0A9D2QZ91-F1
#
_cell.length_a   1.000
_cell.length_b   1.000
_cell.length_c   1.000
_cell.angle_alpha   90.00
_cell.angle_beta   90.00
_cell.angle_gamma   90.00
#
_symmetry.space_group_name_H-M   'P 1'
#
loop_
_entity.id
_entity.type
_entity.pdbx_description
1 polymer ?
#
loop_
_entity_poly.entity_id
_entity_poly.type
_entity_poly.pdbx_seq_one_letter_code
_entity_poly.pdbx_strand_id
1 'polypeptide(L)'
;PSLFREAGEKGRSTGSWISMAVCMVFIFVLLGALAFLNVTITPNFVWYLFCGFCLALSVIAPGMSFSTLLMPLGLYTPFVDGIGHLDFGVLIPGGIGALVTVICLAKAVNALFDHFYSIAFHGIIGIVIAATVMIIPFSGFTSAGAAAVNLACIVVGIVLALLLDHFNSKVEVE
;
A
#
# COMPACT_ATOMS: atom_id res chain seq x y z
N PRO A 1 10.71 9.62 -4.68
CA PRO A 1 11.28 10.46 -5.76
C PRO A 1 11.22 9.77 -7.12
N SER A 2 11.68 8.51 -7.20
CA SER A 2 11.58 7.63 -8.37
C SER A 2 10.15 7.51 -8.93
N LEU A 3 9.16 7.13 -8.12
CA LEU A 3 7.75 7.01 -8.56
C LEU A 3 7.18 8.32 -9.12
N PHE A 4 7.56 9.47 -8.55
CA PHE A 4 7.11 10.80 -9.02
C PHE A 4 7.79 11.23 -10.32
N ARG A 5 9.01 10.72 -10.56
CA ARG A 5 9.74 10.88 -11.81
C ARG A 5 9.13 10.02 -12.90
N GLU A 6 8.87 8.75 -12.60
CA GLU A 6 8.24 7.75 -13.47
C GLU A 6 6.80 8.15 -13.85
N ALA A 7 6.04 8.68 -12.89
CA ALA A 7 4.74 9.31 -13.13
C ALA A 7 4.78 10.48 -14.12
N GLY A 8 5.91 11.17 -14.21
CA GLY A 8 6.13 12.32 -15.08
C GLY A 8 6.63 11.97 -16.48
N GLU A 9 7.08 10.73 -16.73
CA GLU A 9 7.75 10.34 -17.98
C GLU A 9 6.84 10.39 -19.20
N LYS A 10 5.54 10.13 -19.03
CA LYS A 10 4.53 10.21 -20.11
C LYS A 10 3.64 11.47 -20.04
N GLY A 11 4.10 12.50 -19.35
CA GLY A 11 3.38 13.78 -19.19
C GLY A 11 2.37 13.78 -18.06
N ARG A 12 1.87 14.97 -17.67
CA ARG A 12 0.96 15.16 -16.52
C ARG A 12 -0.33 15.82 -17.01
N SER A 13 -1.40 15.04 -17.19
CA SER A 13 -2.71 15.57 -17.59
C SER A 13 -3.56 15.98 -16.39
N THR A 14 -4.53 16.88 -16.58
CA THR A 14 -5.50 17.26 -15.53
C THR A 14 -6.23 16.04 -14.95
N GLY A 15 -6.47 15.01 -15.76
CA GLY A 15 -7.06 13.74 -15.32
C GLY A 15 -6.17 12.93 -14.38
N SER A 16 -4.85 13.08 -14.45
CA SER A 16 -3.89 12.38 -13.57
C SER A 16 -3.97 12.89 -12.13
N TRP A 17 -4.14 14.21 -11.97
CA TRP A 17 -4.36 14.84 -10.66
C TRP A 17 -5.72 14.49 -10.06
N ILE A 18 -6.77 14.41 -10.89
CA ILE A 18 -8.11 14.01 -10.44
C ILE A 18 -8.11 12.55 -9.97
N SER A 19 -7.49 11.64 -10.72
CA SER A 19 -7.38 10.24 -10.31
C SER A 19 -6.59 10.07 -9.01
N MET A 20 -5.48 10.79 -8.85
CA MET A 20 -4.74 10.82 -7.59
C MET A 20 -5.62 11.24 -6.41
N ALA A 21 -6.36 12.34 -6.57
CA ALA A 21 -7.24 12.85 -5.52
C ALA A 21 -8.39 11.87 -5.20
N VAL A 22 -9.01 11.27 -6.21
CA VAL A 22 -10.13 10.32 -6.03
C VAL A 22 -9.67 9.05 -5.33
N CYS A 23 -8.56 8.44 -5.77
CA CYS A 23 -8.01 7.25 -5.13
C CYS A 23 -7.57 7.55 -3.69
N MET A 24 -6.94 8.70 -3.45
CA MET A 24 -6.54 9.14 -2.11
C MET A 24 -7.75 9.28 -1.18
N VAL A 25 -8.81 9.98 -1.63
CA VAL A 25 -10.03 10.18 -0.83
C VAL A 25 -10.75 8.86 -0.57
N PHE A 26 -10.89 8.01 -1.59
CA PHE A 26 -11.57 6.72 -1.45
C PHE A 26 -10.87 5.83 -0.42
N ILE A 27 -9.55 5.67 -0.52
CA ILE A 27 -8.77 4.86 0.43
C ILE A 27 -8.79 5.48 1.83
N PHE A 28 -8.66 6.80 1.94
CA PHE A 28 -8.70 7.49 3.24
C PHE A 28 -10.06 7.35 3.93
N VAL A 29 -11.16 7.49 3.19
CA VAL A 29 -12.53 7.30 3.72
C VAL A 29 -12.77 5.84 4.08
N LEU A 30 -12.36 4.90 3.23
CA LEU A 30 -12.49 3.46 3.51
C LEU A 30 -11.74 3.07 4.78
N LEU A 31 -10.46 3.42 4.89
CA LEU A 31 -9.63 3.10 6.04
C LEU A 31 -10.06 3.86 7.30
N GLY A 32 -10.41 5.14 7.17
CA GLY A 32 -10.92 5.95 8.27
C GLY A 32 -12.25 5.45 8.82
N ALA A 33 -13.17 5.04 7.95
CA ALA A 33 -14.44 4.43 8.36
C ALA A 33 -14.21 3.08 9.06
N LEU A 34 -13.33 2.24 8.52
CA LEU A 34 -12.98 0.95 9.13
C LEU A 34 -12.35 1.13 10.52
N ALA A 35 -11.45 2.10 10.68
CA ALA A 35 -10.83 2.43 11.95
C ALA A 35 -11.85 3.00 12.98
N PHE A 36 -12.78 3.85 12.54
CA PHE A 36 -13.80 4.43 13.41
C PHE A 36 -14.84 3.40 13.87
N LEU A 37 -15.20 2.47 13.00
CA LEU A 37 -16.22 1.46 13.27
C LEU A 37 -15.73 0.28 14.13
N ASN A 38 -14.41 0.19 14.42
CA ASN A 38 -13.79 -0.92 15.18
C ASN A 38 -14.32 -2.30 14.76
N VAL A 39 -14.49 -2.52 13.44
CA VAL A 39 -15.09 -3.75 12.94
C VAL A 39 -14.08 -4.89 13.05
N THR A 40 -14.08 -5.57 14.19
CA THR A 40 -13.37 -6.83 14.36
C THR A 40 -14.18 -7.91 13.65
N ILE A 41 -13.79 -8.20 12.42
CA ILE A 41 -14.42 -9.23 11.62
C ILE A 41 -13.97 -10.60 12.12
N THR A 42 -14.92 -11.52 12.33
CA THR A 42 -14.60 -12.91 12.61
C THR A 42 -13.97 -13.56 11.37
N PRO A 43 -12.75 -14.11 11.47
CA PRO A 43 -12.09 -14.75 10.34
C PRO A 43 -12.93 -15.92 9.83
N ASN A 44 -13.25 -15.89 8.54
CA ASN A 44 -13.96 -16.97 7.86
C ASN A 44 -13.34 -17.18 6.47
N PHE A 45 -13.81 -18.22 5.77
CA PHE A 45 -13.29 -18.58 4.45
C PHE A 45 -13.31 -17.40 3.44
N VAL A 46 -14.37 -16.58 3.45
CA VAL A 46 -14.50 -15.41 2.56
C VAL A 46 -13.52 -14.30 2.95
N TRP A 47 -13.31 -14.08 4.23
CA TRP A 47 -12.34 -13.09 4.70
C TRP A 47 -10.90 -13.52 4.45
N TYR A 48 -10.58 -14.82 4.50
CA TYR A 48 -9.28 -15.31 4.07
C TYR A 48 -9.08 -15.24 2.55
N LEU A 49 -10.13 -15.42 1.74
CA LEU A 49 -10.09 -15.10 0.31
C LEU A 49 -9.76 -13.60 0.10
N PHE A 50 -10.39 -12.72 0.86
CA PHE A 50 -10.09 -11.28 0.82
C PHE A 50 -8.66 -10.96 1.28
N CYS A 51 -8.14 -11.65 2.31
CA CYS A 51 -6.74 -11.52 2.72
C CYS A 51 -5.78 -11.91 1.60
N GLY A 52 -6.07 -13.01 0.89
CA GLY A 52 -5.34 -13.41 -0.32
C GLY A 52 -5.39 -12.36 -1.42
N PHE A 53 -6.55 -11.76 -1.67
CA PHE A 53 -6.71 -10.64 -2.59
C PHE A 53 -5.85 -9.44 -2.18
N CYS A 54 -5.92 -8.99 -0.93
CA CYS A 54 -5.12 -7.86 -0.44
C CYS A 54 -3.63 -8.13 -0.56
N LEU A 55 -3.19 -9.36 -0.26
CA LEU A 55 -1.81 -9.80 -0.42
C LEU A 55 -1.37 -9.70 -1.88
N ALA A 56 -2.10 -10.31 -2.81
CA ALA A 56 -1.77 -10.25 -4.24
C ALA A 56 -1.83 -8.82 -4.80
N LEU A 57 -2.82 -8.03 -4.37
CA LEU A 57 -2.94 -6.62 -4.76
C LEU A 57 -1.72 -5.82 -4.29
N SER A 58 -1.23 -6.02 -3.07
CA SER A 58 -0.04 -5.31 -2.56
C SER A 58 1.25 -5.64 -3.32
N VAL A 59 1.32 -6.83 -3.92
CA VAL A 59 2.45 -7.25 -4.75
C VAL A 59 2.37 -6.64 -6.15
N ILE A 60 1.17 -6.59 -6.73
CA ILE A 60 0.95 -6.12 -8.12
C ILE A 60 0.87 -4.59 -8.19
N ALA A 61 0.13 -3.97 -7.29
CA ALA A 61 -0.09 -2.53 -7.24
C ALA A 61 0.83 -1.92 -6.17
N PRO A 62 1.90 -1.20 -6.56
CA PRO A 62 2.79 -0.57 -5.60
C PRO A 62 2.01 0.50 -4.82
N GLY A 63 2.27 0.61 -3.53
CA GLY A 63 1.87 1.76 -2.72
C GLY A 63 0.99 1.47 -1.50
N MET A 64 0.39 0.28 -1.37
CA MET A 64 -0.18 -0.19 -0.10
C MET A 64 0.39 -1.53 0.30
N SER A 65 0.88 -1.61 1.54
CA SER A 65 1.14 -2.91 2.17
C SER A 65 -0.21 -3.56 2.51
N PHE A 66 -0.39 -4.85 2.26
CA PHE A 66 -1.62 -5.55 2.66
C PHE A 66 -1.88 -5.43 4.18
N SER A 67 -0.82 -5.23 5.00
CA SER A 67 -0.96 -5.00 6.44
C SER A 67 -1.75 -3.73 6.76
N THR A 68 -1.66 -2.67 5.96
CA THR A 68 -2.41 -1.43 6.20
C THR A 68 -3.91 -1.62 5.96
N LEU A 69 -4.29 -2.59 5.13
CA LEU A 69 -5.69 -2.96 4.89
C LEU A 69 -6.21 -3.94 5.95
N LEU A 70 -5.43 -4.96 6.30
CA LEU A 70 -5.88 -6.05 7.16
C LEU A 70 -5.81 -5.76 8.67
N MET A 71 -4.91 -4.88 9.11
CA MET A 71 -4.74 -4.58 10.52
C MET A 71 -5.94 -3.85 11.12
N PRO A 72 -6.53 -2.81 10.49
CA PRO A 72 -7.76 -2.19 10.99
C PRO A 72 -8.98 -3.14 11.00
N LEU A 73 -8.98 -4.17 10.13
CA LEU A 73 -10.04 -5.18 10.05
C LEU A 73 -9.92 -6.30 11.10
N GLY A 74 -8.83 -6.32 11.86
CA GLY A 74 -8.52 -7.42 12.80
C GLY A 74 -8.16 -8.75 12.12
N LEU A 75 -7.97 -8.75 10.79
CA LEU A 75 -7.69 -9.96 10.01
C LEU A 75 -6.19 -10.23 9.84
N TYR A 76 -5.33 -9.24 10.07
CA TYR A 76 -3.89 -9.38 9.87
C TYR A 76 -3.28 -10.49 10.74
N THR A 77 -3.50 -10.43 12.05
CA THR A 77 -2.95 -11.41 13.01
C THR A 77 -3.40 -12.84 12.72
N PRO A 78 -4.71 -13.16 12.61
CA PRO A 78 -5.13 -14.54 12.33
C PRO A 78 -4.67 -15.04 10.96
N PHE A 79 -4.54 -14.17 9.96
CA PHE A 79 -4.06 -14.55 8.64
C PHE A 79 -2.56 -14.89 8.65
N VAL A 80 -1.72 -14.04 9.24
CA VAL A 80 -0.27 -14.28 9.32
C VAL A 80 0.05 -15.47 10.22
N ASP A 81 -0.65 -15.60 11.35
CA ASP A 81 -0.47 -16.73 12.27
C ASP A 81 -0.89 -18.06 11.61
N GLY A 82 -1.98 -18.06 10.85
CA GLY A 82 -2.42 -19.21 10.07
C GLY A 82 -1.43 -19.63 8.98
N ILE A 83 -0.77 -18.67 8.31
CA ILE A 83 0.33 -18.95 7.39
C ILE A 83 1.53 -19.57 8.14
N GLY A 84 1.88 -19.01 9.31
CA GLY A 84 3.00 -19.48 10.13
C GLY A 84 2.82 -20.91 10.65
N HIS A 85 1.58 -21.29 10.97
CA HIS A 85 1.24 -22.65 11.41
C HIS A 85 0.88 -23.61 10.27
N LEU A 86 0.98 -23.15 9.00
CA LEU A 86 0.55 -23.92 7.82
C LEU A 86 -0.90 -24.43 7.93
N ASP A 87 -1.78 -23.63 8.54
CA ASP A 87 -3.20 -23.96 8.66
C ASP A 87 -3.85 -23.91 7.27
N PHE A 88 -4.22 -25.09 6.74
CA PHE A 88 -4.89 -25.22 5.46
C PHE A 88 -6.24 -24.47 5.41
N GLY A 89 -6.89 -24.24 6.56
CA GLY A 89 -8.09 -23.41 6.67
C GLY A 89 -7.87 -21.94 6.32
N VAL A 90 -6.62 -21.46 6.40
CA VAL A 90 -6.19 -20.11 6.03
C VAL A 90 -5.47 -20.13 4.68
N LEU A 91 -4.60 -21.12 4.48
CA LEU A 91 -3.71 -21.22 3.32
C LEU A 91 -4.49 -21.51 2.02
N ILE A 92 -5.51 -22.36 2.07
CA ILE A 92 -6.35 -22.68 0.90
C ILE A 92 -7.14 -21.43 0.45
N PRO A 93 -7.99 -20.80 1.28
CA PRO A 93 -8.70 -19.60 0.85
C PRO A 93 -7.76 -18.44 0.53
N GLY A 94 -6.70 -18.22 1.32
CA GLY A 94 -5.70 -17.19 1.03
C GLY A 94 -5.00 -17.41 -0.31
N GLY A 95 -4.58 -18.65 -0.59
CA GLY A 95 -3.94 -19.02 -1.84
C GLY A 95 -4.86 -18.90 -3.05
N ILE A 96 -6.12 -19.36 -2.94
CA ILE A 96 -7.13 -19.19 -3.99
C ILE A 96 -7.38 -17.70 -4.25
N GLY A 97 -7.58 -16.91 -3.20
CA GLY A 97 -7.81 -15.47 -3.30
C GLY A 97 -6.65 -14.77 -4.00
N ALA A 98 -5.42 -15.09 -3.61
CA ALA A 98 -4.22 -14.55 -4.25
C ALA A 98 -4.11 -14.96 -5.72
N LEU A 99 -4.29 -16.26 -6.04
CA LEU A 99 -4.17 -16.77 -7.40
C LEU A 99 -5.21 -16.17 -8.34
N VAL A 100 -6.48 -16.15 -7.92
CA VAL A 100 -7.57 -15.54 -8.71
C VAL A 100 -7.27 -14.05 -8.94
N THR A 101 -6.80 -13.35 -7.90
CA THR A 101 -6.44 -11.93 -8.01
C THR A 101 -5.31 -11.73 -9.00
N VAL A 102 -4.25 -12.53 -8.94
CA VAL A 102 -3.14 -12.44 -9.91
C VAL A 102 -3.65 -12.64 -11.33
N ILE A 103 -4.45 -13.68 -11.58
CA ILE A 103 -4.96 -13.98 -12.93
C ILE A 103 -5.87 -12.85 -13.45
N CYS A 104 -6.79 -12.37 -12.61
CA CYS A 104 -7.75 -11.33 -12.99
C CYS A 104 -7.08 -9.95 -13.13
N LEU A 105 -6.23 -9.57 -12.18
CA LEU A 105 -5.65 -8.23 -12.11
C LEU A 105 -4.39 -8.10 -12.95
N ALA A 106 -3.61 -9.15 -13.23
CA ALA A 106 -2.39 -9.00 -14.05
C ALA A 106 -2.71 -8.38 -15.42
N LYS A 107 -3.78 -8.82 -16.08
CA LYS A 107 -4.20 -8.25 -17.36
C LYS A 107 -4.81 -6.86 -17.23
N ALA A 108 -5.59 -6.62 -16.17
CA ALA A 108 -6.20 -5.32 -15.92
C ALA A 108 -5.14 -4.24 -15.61
N VAL A 109 -4.14 -4.59 -14.80
CA VAL A 109 -3.02 -3.72 -14.44
C VAL A 109 -2.13 -3.46 -15.64
N ASN A 110 -1.79 -4.47 -16.43
CA ASN A 110 -1.07 -4.25 -17.69
C ASN A 110 -1.84 -3.32 -18.64
N ALA A 111 -3.14 -3.55 -18.85
CA ALA A 111 -3.97 -2.68 -19.68
C ALA A 111 -4.07 -1.25 -19.11
N LEU A 112 -4.12 -1.10 -17.79
CA LEU A 112 -4.14 0.19 -17.11
C LEU A 112 -2.82 0.95 -17.32
N PHE A 113 -1.67 0.29 -17.20
CA PHE A 113 -0.38 0.91 -17.46
C PHE A 113 -0.15 1.20 -18.94
N ASP A 114 -0.62 0.35 -19.85
CA ASP A 114 -0.48 0.59 -21.30
C ASP A 114 -1.30 1.80 -21.75
N HIS A 115 -2.54 1.93 -21.27
CA HIS A 115 -3.45 2.97 -21.75
C HIS A 115 -3.47 4.24 -20.89
N PHE A 116 -3.16 4.13 -19.59
CA PHE A 116 -3.29 5.19 -18.59
C PHE A 116 -2.06 5.33 -17.68
N TYR A 117 -0.86 5.07 -18.21
CA TYR A 117 0.42 5.10 -17.48
C TYR A 117 0.56 6.27 -16.48
N SER A 118 0.39 7.52 -16.94
CA SER A 118 0.55 8.71 -16.08
C SER A 118 -0.49 8.78 -14.96
N ILE A 119 -1.72 8.37 -15.24
CA ILE A 119 -2.83 8.36 -14.27
C ILE A 119 -2.58 7.27 -13.21
N ALA A 120 -2.16 6.07 -13.63
CA ALA A 120 -1.86 4.96 -12.73
C ALA A 120 -0.74 5.30 -11.75
N PHE A 121 0.37 5.86 -12.24
CA PHE A 121 1.51 6.25 -11.40
C PHE A 121 1.17 7.39 -10.44
N HIS A 122 0.40 8.41 -10.86
CA HIS A 122 -0.07 9.44 -9.94
C HIS A 122 -1.05 8.87 -8.90
N GLY A 123 -1.90 7.90 -9.26
CA GLY A 123 -2.74 7.16 -8.32
C GLY A 123 -1.93 6.44 -7.24
N ILE A 124 -0.89 5.71 -7.64
CA ILE A 124 0.06 5.04 -6.74
C ILE A 124 0.71 6.03 -5.76
N ILE A 125 1.14 7.19 -6.24
CA ILE A 125 1.72 8.25 -5.39
C ILE A 125 0.70 8.73 -4.34
N GLY A 126 -0.54 8.98 -4.75
CA GLY A 126 -1.60 9.40 -3.82
C GLY A 126 -1.86 8.36 -2.74
N ILE A 127 -1.86 7.08 -3.12
CA ILE A 127 -1.99 5.94 -2.20
C ILE A 127 -0.82 5.89 -1.20
N VAL A 128 0.42 6.01 -1.67
CA VAL A 128 1.63 6.01 -0.81
C VAL A 128 1.57 7.16 0.21
N ILE A 129 1.17 8.35 -0.23
CA ILE A 129 1.05 9.52 0.65
C ILE A 129 0.00 9.26 1.74
N ALA A 130 -1.18 8.75 1.36
CA ALA A 130 -2.24 8.43 2.32
C ALA A 130 -1.77 7.39 3.36
N ALA A 131 -1.14 6.31 2.91
CA ALA A 131 -0.62 5.28 3.79
C ALA A 131 0.47 5.83 4.73
N THR A 132 1.37 6.67 4.22
CA THR A 132 2.42 7.32 5.02
C THR A 132 1.81 8.16 6.14
N VAL A 133 0.81 9.00 5.84
CA VAL A 133 0.12 9.83 6.84
C VAL A 133 -0.55 8.97 7.91
N MET A 134 -1.20 7.88 7.52
CA MET A 134 -1.91 7.00 8.46
C MET A 134 -0.97 6.20 9.37
N ILE A 135 0.22 5.84 8.88
CA ILE A 135 1.23 5.11 9.65
C ILE A 135 1.90 6.01 10.70
N ILE A 136 2.00 7.32 10.47
CA ILE A 136 2.69 8.22 11.40
C ILE A 136 1.97 8.24 12.76
N PRO A 137 2.63 7.81 13.85
CA PRO A 137 2.03 7.82 15.18
C PRO A 137 2.12 9.23 15.79
N PHE A 138 1.15 10.09 15.45
CA PHE A 138 1.11 11.49 15.91
C PHE A 138 1.15 11.65 17.44
N SER A 139 0.72 10.64 18.19
CA SER A 139 0.83 10.58 19.66
C SER A 139 2.27 10.57 20.17
N GLY A 140 3.23 10.07 19.37
CA GLY A 140 4.66 10.05 19.68
C GLY A 140 5.34 11.42 19.64
N PHE A 141 4.66 12.45 19.11
CA PHE A 141 5.18 13.82 19.00
C PHE A 141 4.70 14.75 20.14
N THR A 142 3.99 14.21 21.13
CA THR A 142 3.38 14.99 22.22
C THR A 142 4.38 15.45 23.28
N SER A 143 5.55 14.82 23.39
CA SER A 143 6.63 15.25 24.30
C SER A 143 7.80 15.83 23.52
N ALA A 144 8.39 16.93 24.01
CA ALA A 144 9.46 17.65 23.30
C ALA A 144 10.71 16.76 23.04
N GLY A 145 11.05 15.88 23.98
CA GLY A 145 12.16 14.94 23.84
C GLY A 145 11.90 13.87 22.78
N ALA A 146 10.71 13.24 22.79
CA ALA A 146 10.34 12.26 21.77
C ALA A 146 10.16 12.91 20.39
N ALA A 147 9.64 14.14 20.33
CA ALA A 147 9.48 14.89 19.09
C ALA A 147 10.84 15.16 18.41
N ALA A 148 11.87 15.54 19.19
CA ALA A 148 13.21 15.76 18.66
C ALA A 148 13.83 14.47 18.09
N VAL A 149 13.70 13.34 18.79
CA VAL A 149 14.18 12.03 18.32
C VAL A 149 13.43 11.57 17.07
N ASN A 150 12.10 11.67 17.06
CA ASN A 150 11.28 11.30 15.90
C ASN A 150 11.60 12.17 14.67
N LEU A 151 11.80 13.47 14.87
CA LEU A 151 12.18 14.37 13.78
C LEU A 151 13.58 14.04 13.24
N ALA A 152 14.54 13.75 14.12
CA ALA A 152 15.88 13.31 13.72
C ALA A 152 15.83 12.01 12.92
N CYS A 153 15.03 11.01 13.36
CA CYS A 153 14.81 9.77 12.63
C CYS A 153 14.19 10.00 11.25
N ILE A 154 13.21 10.90 11.13
CA ILE A 154 12.60 11.27 9.83
C ILE A 154 13.67 11.86 8.90
N VAL A 155 14.47 12.82 9.40
CA VAL A 155 15.52 13.46 8.61
C VAL A 155 16.55 12.44 8.14
N VAL A 156 17.03 11.57 9.05
CA VAL A 156 17.98 10.50 8.72
C VAL A 156 17.38 9.54 7.68
N GLY A 157 16.12 9.14 7.85
CA GLY A 157 15.42 8.28 6.89
C GLY A 157 15.31 8.89 5.50
N ILE A 158 14.98 10.19 5.40
CA ILE A 158 14.94 10.92 4.13
C ILE A 158 16.33 10.98 3.50
N VAL A 159 17.36 11.30 4.28
CA VAL A 159 18.75 11.38 3.78
C VAL A 159 19.20 10.02 3.24
N LEU A 160 18.99 8.94 3.99
CA LEU A 160 19.33 7.59 3.55
C LEU A 160 18.55 7.18 2.30
N ALA A 161 17.24 7.47 2.23
CA ALA A 161 16.43 7.18 1.06
C ALA A 161 16.92 7.93 -0.19
N LEU A 162 17.32 9.20 -0.06
CA LEU A 162 17.89 9.99 -1.15
C LEU A 162 19.27 9.46 -1.59
N LEU A 163 20.11 9.03 -0.64
CA LEU A 163 21.40 8.41 -0.95
C LEU A 163 21.23 7.10 -1.70
N LEU A 164 20.27 6.27 -1.29
CA LEU A 164 19.90 5.03 -1.98
C LEU A 164 19.35 5.29 -3.37
N ASP A 165 18.45 6.27 -3.53
CA ASP A 165 17.91 6.65 -4.84
C ASP A 165 19.02 7.18 -5.77
N HIS A 166 19.94 7.98 -5.25
CA HIS A 166 21.11 8.44 -5.99
C HIS A 166 22.02 7.29 -6.42
N PHE A 167 22.26 6.31 -5.53
CA PHE A 167 23.04 5.12 -5.85
C PHE A 167 22.34 4.27 -6.92
N ASN A 168 21.04 4.04 -6.77
CA ASN A 168 20.23 3.26 -7.71
C ASN A 168 20.18 3.92 -9.09
N SER A 169 20.14 5.25 -9.16
CA SER A 169 20.14 6.00 -10.43
C SER A 169 21.45 5.91 -11.22
N LYS A 170 22.52 5.39 -10.62
CA LYS A 170 23.83 5.19 -11.27
C LYS A 170 24.02 3.78 -11.82
N VAL A 171 23.12 2.85 -11.50
CA VAL A 171 23.16 1.48 -12.01
C VAL A 171 22.14 1.41 -13.15
N GLU A 172 22.62 1.43 -14.40
CA GLU A 172 21.76 1.10 -15.53
C GLU A 172 21.36 -0.36 -15.41
N VAL A 173 20.06 -0.60 -15.30
CA VAL A 173 19.49 -1.94 -15.33
C VAL A 173 19.39 -2.32 -16.80
N GLU A 174 20.33 -3.14 -17.29
CA GLU A 174 20.26 -3.80 -18.61
C GLU A 174 19.04 -4.72 -18.72
#